data_AF-A0A5N6ZP76-F1
#
_entry.id   AF-A0A5N6ZP76-F1
#
_cell.length_a   1.000
_cell.length_b   1.000
_cell.length_c   1.000
_cell.angle_alpha   90.00
_cell.angle_beta   90.00
_cell.angle_gamma   90.00
#
_symmetry.space_group_name_H-M   'P 1'
#
loop_
_entity.id
_entity.type
_entity.pdbx_description
1 polymer ?
#
loop_
_entity_poly.entity_id
_entity_poly.type
_entity_poly.pdbx_seq_one_letter_code
_entity_poly.pdbx_strand_id
1 'polypeptide(L)'
;MYKPNSMWTWSFCIVTLFQAVVTLALECYVFADFQLKLKEIAVNVTASKTIPTFLALYSFGFIYELVLVYDALRLKNTIQVIGLCVCNVGLLIYGAVQVEQIKDAIGVLNDNSAIDPAVWGQIKPFLIIIPCVVAMGTLLMMIVAWKLYDEFAWSIYKHISADLRMKRRYLTYQIYIALLKFDFFFFLGFTVQFVVIVTNRHDAEFALTLAAIPVTILILLAAALFVRRESSIGMIVIILLYFAALAYFLFKLYRIYDKNTYQEYLQAQRSLTFFAVITLVLIVMTIINACMCMHNFHKGLKPHVNRKKARKEAEKTTELSSNITGQVPNRMMID
;
A
#
# COMPACT_ATOMS: atom_id res chain seq x y z
N MET A 1 -0.81 15.05 16.11
CA MET A 1 0.15 14.84 15.00
C MET A 1 1.39 14.17 15.58
N TYR A 2 1.85 13.04 15.05
CA TYR A 2 3.07 12.37 15.55
C TYR A 2 4.30 13.15 15.08
N LYS A 3 5.26 13.40 15.98
CA LYS A 3 6.57 13.97 15.66
C LYS A 3 7.62 12.86 15.82
N PRO A 4 8.56 12.68 14.87
CA PRO A 4 9.63 11.70 15.04
C PRO A 4 10.49 12.05 16.25
N ASN A 5 10.87 11.03 17.03
CA ASN A 5 11.51 11.21 18.34
C ASN A 5 13.01 10.89 18.33
N SER A 6 13.52 10.21 17.29
CA SER A 6 14.94 9.86 17.16
C SER A 6 15.52 10.41 15.85
N MET A 7 16.85 10.60 15.82
CA MET A 7 17.57 11.00 14.62
C MET A 7 17.26 10.10 13.43
N TRP A 8 17.26 8.77 13.63
CA TRP A 8 16.98 7.81 12.56
C TRP A 8 15.54 7.86 12.05
N THR A 9 14.56 8.07 12.95
CA THR A 9 13.16 8.27 12.53
C THR A 9 12.98 9.55 11.71
N TRP A 10 13.72 10.62 12.04
CA TRP A 10 13.76 11.84 11.26
C TRP A 10 14.43 11.63 9.91
N SER A 11 15.60 10.97 9.88
CA SER A 11 16.33 10.67 8.64
C SER A 11 15.47 9.87 7.67
N PHE A 12 14.76 8.84 8.14
CA PHE A 12 13.90 8.03 7.26
C PHE A 12 12.74 8.84 6.69
N CYS A 13 12.12 9.69 7.51
CA CYS A 13 11.05 10.58 7.06
C CYS A 13 11.54 11.65 6.08
N ILE A 14 12.74 12.22 6.30
CA ILE A 14 13.32 13.23 5.41
C ILE A 14 13.72 12.62 4.07
N VAL A 15 14.38 11.46 4.08
CA VAL A 15 14.79 10.77 2.84
C VAL A 15 13.57 10.43 1.99
N THR A 16 12.53 9.84 2.60
CA THR A 16 11.29 9.49 1.89
C THR A 16 10.54 10.72 1.39
N LEU A 17 10.43 11.77 2.21
CA LEU A 17 9.81 13.03 1.81
C LEU A 17 10.55 13.70 0.66
N PHE A 18 11.89 13.78 0.75
CA PHE A 18 12.71 14.38 -0.30
C PHE A 18 12.61 13.59 -1.60
N GLN A 19 12.73 12.25 -1.54
CA GLN A 19 12.54 11.38 -2.70
C GLN A 19 11.17 11.66 -3.35
N ALA A 20 10.08 11.61 -2.57
CA ALA A 20 8.72 11.81 -3.06
C ALA A 20 8.51 13.21 -3.65
N VAL A 21 9.02 14.28 -3.03
CA VAL A 21 8.86 15.65 -3.55
C VAL A 21 9.58 15.81 -4.89
N VAL A 22 10.83 15.32 -4.99
CA VAL A 22 11.61 15.41 -6.23
C VAL A 22 10.96 14.58 -7.34
N THR A 23 10.54 13.34 -7.06
CA THR A 23 9.91 12.49 -8.08
C THR A 23 8.58 13.05 -8.53
N LEU A 24 7.72 13.50 -7.61
CA LEU A 24 6.43 14.13 -7.94
C LEU A 24 6.61 15.40 -8.78
N ALA A 25 7.61 16.24 -8.47
CA ALA A 25 7.89 17.44 -9.26
C ALA A 25 8.28 17.10 -10.72
N LEU A 26 9.14 16.09 -10.90
CA LEU A 26 9.56 15.62 -12.22
C LEU A 26 8.39 14.96 -12.98
N GLU A 27 7.57 14.15 -12.31
CA GLU A 27 6.36 13.53 -12.87
C GLU A 27 5.33 14.59 -13.31
N CYS A 28 5.09 15.62 -12.49
CA CYS A 28 4.21 16.72 -12.84
C CYS A 28 4.71 17.50 -14.06
N TYR A 29 6.02 17.72 -14.17
CA TYR A 29 6.62 18.35 -15.36
C TYR A 29 6.40 17.49 -16.61
N VAL A 30 6.70 16.18 -16.55
CA VAL A 30 6.50 15.26 -17.67
C VAL A 30 5.03 15.22 -18.09
N PHE A 31 4.12 15.16 -17.11
CA PHE A 31 2.68 15.18 -17.36
C PHE A 31 2.23 16.47 -18.05
N ALA A 32 2.65 17.63 -17.55
CA ALA A 32 2.30 18.92 -18.12
C ALA A 32 2.81 19.07 -19.56
N ASP A 33 4.08 18.70 -19.80
CA ASP A 33 4.69 18.78 -21.11
C ASP A 33 3.99 17.88 -22.15
N PHE A 34 3.63 16.66 -21.72
CA PHE A 34 2.86 15.72 -22.52
C PHE A 34 1.47 16.27 -22.87
N GLN A 35 0.73 16.81 -21.89
CA GLN A 35 -0.62 17.32 -22.11
C GLN A 35 -0.64 18.55 -23.03
N LEU A 36 0.34 19.46 -22.88
CA LEU A 36 0.43 20.67 -23.70
C LEU A 36 0.72 20.39 -25.18
N LYS A 37 1.33 19.25 -25.49
CA LYS A 37 1.74 18.86 -26.85
C LYS A 37 0.82 17.81 -27.48
N LEU A 38 -0.26 17.45 -26.78
CA LEU A 38 -1.29 16.55 -27.28
C LEU A 38 -2.24 17.31 -28.23
N LYS A 39 -2.58 16.73 -29.38
CA LYS A 39 -3.55 17.31 -30.32
C LYS A 39 -4.95 16.79 -30.04
N GLU A 40 -5.99 17.50 -30.49
CA GLU A 40 -7.39 17.10 -30.27
C GLU A 40 -7.73 15.70 -30.81
N ILE A 41 -7.07 15.27 -31.90
CA ILE A 41 -7.24 13.93 -32.50
C ILE A 41 -6.89 12.80 -31.51
N ALA A 42 -6.04 13.08 -30.51
CA ALA A 42 -5.58 12.10 -29.54
C ALA A 42 -6.69 11.53 -28.64
N VAL A 43 -7.85 12.19 -28.54
CA VAL A 43 -9.01 11.71 -27.76
C VAL A 43 -9.49 10.33 -28.23
N ASN A 44 -9.30 10.04 -29.52
CA ASN A 44 -9.70 8.78 -30.15
C ASN A 44 -8.63 7.68 -30.04
N VAL A 45 -7.43 8.00 -29.54
CA VAL A 45 -6.31 7.06 -29.44
C VAL A 45 -6.13 6.66 -27.97
N THR A 46 -6.27 5.37 -27.65
CA THR A 46 -6.16 4.86 -26.26
C THR A 46 -4.85 5.26 -25.57
N ALA A 47 -3.75 5.36 -26.32
CA ALA A 47 -2.43 5.75 -25.82
C ALA A 47 -2.41 7.13 -25.14
N SER A 48 -3.34 8.03 -25.48
CA SER A 48 -3.46 9.35 -24.84
C SER A 48 -3.88 9.26 -23.37
N LYS A 49 -4.60 8.20 -22.99
CA LYS A 49 -5.05 7.92 -21.62
C LYS A 49 -4.06 7.06 -20.85
N THR A 50 -3.28 6.24 -21.56
CA THR A 50 -2.29 5.32 -20.99
C THR A 50 -1.18 6.05 -20.23
N ILE A 51 -0.56 7.05 -20.85
CA ILE A 51 0.56 7.81 -20.25
C ILE A 51 0.11 8.53 -18.95
N PRO A 52 -0.98 9.33 -18.93
CA PRO A 52 -1.54 9.90 -17.71
C PRO A 52 -1.81 8.88 -16.60
N THR A 53 -2.31 7.70 -16.96
CA THR A 53 -2.64 6.66 -15.98
C THR A 53 -1.39 6.13 -15.29
N PHE A 54 -0.30 5.93 -16.04
CA PHE A 54 0.98 5.48 -15.46
C PHE A 54 1.59 6.54 -14.54
N LEU A 55 1.66 7.80 -15.01
CA LEU A 55 2.21 8.91 -14.22
C LEU A 55 1.38 9.15 -12.93
N ALA A 56 0.04 9.12 -13.05
CA ALA A 56 -0.86 9.29 -11.91
C ALA A 56 -0.74 8.14 -10.90
N LEU A 57 -0.64 6.89 -11.37
CA LEU A 57 -0.45 5.76 -10.47
C LEU A 57 0.89 5.82 -9.75
N TYR A 58 1.95 6.22 -10.46
CA TYR A 58 3.27 6.34 -9.85
C TYR A 58 3.32 7.42 -8.79
N SER A 59 2.71 8.57 -9.09
CA SER A 59 2.53 9.67 -8.15
C SER A 59 1.73 9.25 -6.92
N PHE A 60 0.63 8.50 -7.11
CA PHE A 60 -0.13 7.91 -6.01
C PHE A 60 0.72 6.96 -5.17
N GLY A 61 1.63 6.20 -5.79
CA GLY A 61 2.61 5.35 -5.10
C GLY A 61 3.46 6.10 -4.09
N PHE A 62 4.10 7.19 -4.48
CA PHE A 62 4.92 8.00 -3.56
C PHE A 62 4.08 8.66 -2.45
N ILE A 63 2.89 9.16 -2.77
CA ILE A 63 2.00 9.74 -1.75
C ILE A 63 1.58 8.67 -0.74
N TYR A 64 1.22 7.48 -1.21
CA TYR A 64 0.83 6.37 -0.36
C TYR A 64 2.00 5.87 0.50
N GLU A 65 3.20 5.81 -0.08
CA GLU A 65 4.43 5.50 0.64
C GLU A 65 4.64 6.45 1.82
N LEU A 66 4.50 7.77 1.63
CA LEU A 66 4.62 8.74 2.73
C LEU A 66 3.60 8.51 3.85
N VAL A 67 2.35 8.17 3.50
CA VAL A 67 1.31 7.83 4.49
C VAL A 67 1.72 6.58 5.29
N LEU A 68 2.24 5.56 4.61
CA LEU A 68 2.71 4.34 5.25
C LEU A 68 3.97 4.55 6.09
N VAL A 69 4.88 5.43 5.69
CA VAL A 69 6.06 5.84 6.47
C VAL A 69 5.61 6.47 7.77
N TYR A 70 4.71 7.45 7.70
CA TYR A 70 4.15 8.10 8.89
C TYR A 70 3.52 7.08 9.85
N ASP A 71 2.70 6.17 9.32
CA ASP A 71 2.02 5.15 10.12
C ASP A 71 3.01 4.12 10.71
N ALA A 72 4.01 3.68 9.94
CA ALA A 72 5.05 2.75 10.39
C ALA A 72 5.87 3.34 11.54
N LEU A 73 6.31 4.60 11.40
CA LEU A 73 7.09 5.29 12.43
C LEU A 73 6.25 5.57 13.68
N ARG A 74 4.99 6.02 13.51
CA ARG A 74 4.07 6.29 14.63
C ARG A 74 3.79 5.03 15.46
N LEU A 75 3.61 3.89 14.81
CA LEU A 75 3.32 2.61 15.46
C LEU A 75 4.59 1.84 15.84
N LYS A 76 5.78 2.38 15.53
CA LYS A 76 7.09 1.70 15.66
C LYS A 76 7.05 0.29 15.07
N ASN A 77 6.42 0.16 13.91
CA ASN A 77 6.21 -1.12 13.23
C ASN A 77 7.39 -1.42 12.30
N THR A 78 8.37 -2.16 12.80
CA THR A 78 9.58 -2.53 12.05
C THR A 78 9.29 -3.32 10.78
N ILE A 79 8.29 -4.20 10.80
CA ILE A 79 7.90 -5.01 9.64
C ILE A 79 7.41 -4.11 8.51
N GLN A 80 6.63 -3.09 8.85
CA GLN A 80 6.13 -2.13 7.87
C GLN A 80 7.27 -1.28 7.29
N VAL A 81 8.29 -0.93 8.07
CA VAL A 81 9.51 -0.25 7.57
C VAL A 81 10.24 -1.13 6.55
N ILE A 82 10.44 -2.42 6.85
CA ILE A 82 11.07 -3.37 5.91
C ILE A 82 10.21 -3.49 4.64
N GLY A 83 8.89 -3.65 4.80
CA GLY A 83 7.96 -3.71 3.68
C GLY A 83 7.99 -2.44 2.82
N LEU A 84 8.17 -1.26 3.41
CA LEU A 84 8.34 0.00 2.68
C LEU A 84 9.62 0.02 1.84
N CYS A 85 10.74 -0.48 2.36
CA CYS A 85 11.97 -0.61 1.57
C CYS A 85 11.76 -1.54 0.36
N VAL A 86 11.09 -2.67 0.55
CA VAL A 86 10.76 -3.60 -0.55
C VAL A 86 9.80 -2.94 -1.55
N CYS A 87 8.81 -2.18 -1.09
CA CYS A 87 7.89 -1.45 -1.96
C CYS A 87 8.60 -0.34 -2.74
N ASN A 88 9.58 0.35 -2.15
CA ASN A 88 10.36 1.36 -2.86
C ASN A 88 11.24 0.75 -3.96
N VAL A 89 11.76 -0.47 -3.75
CA VAL A 89 12.37 -1.25 -4.85
C VAL A 89 11.33 -1.57 -5.94
N GLY A 90 10.10 -1.88 -5.57
CA GLY A 90 8.99 -2.03 -6.52
C GLY A 90 8.70 -0.74 -7.31
N LEU A 91 8.70 0.42 -6.65
CA LEU A 91 8.57 1.73 -7.30
C LEU A 91 9.75 2.04 -8.22
N LEU A 92 10.98 1.62 -7.87
CA LEU A 92 12.14 1.72 -8.74
C LEU A 92 11.95 0.90 -10.02
N ILE A 93 11.54 -0.37 -9.89
CA ILE A 93 11.28 -1.25 -11.05
C ILE A 93 10.16 -0.67 -11.91
N TYR A 94 9.08 -0.19 -11.28
CA TYR A 94 7.98 0.45 -11.99
C TYR A 94 8.45 1.66 -12.80
N GLY A 95 9.23 2.56 -12.20
CA GLY A 95 9.77 3.72 -12.89
C GLY A 95 10.65 3.33 -14.08
N ALA A 96 11.46 2.27 -13.95
CA ALA A 96 12.27 1.76 -15.07
C ALA A 96 11.40 1.22 -16.21
N VAL A 97 10.36 0.44 -15.90
CA VAL A 97 9.42 -0.10 -16.90
C VAL A 97 8.62 1.02 -17.57
N GLN A 98 8.23 2.04 -16.81
CA GLN A 98 7.44 3.17 -17.27
C GLN A 98 8.12 3.96 -18.40
N VAL A 99 9.46 4.09 -18.38
CA VAL A 99 10.22 4.78 -19.46
C VAL A 99 9.94 4.14 -20.81
N GLU A 100 10.01 2.80 -20.89
CA GLU A 100 9.77 2.08 -22.13
C GLU A 100 8.30 2.11 -22.53
N GLN A 101 7.38 2.00 -21.57
CA GLN A 101 5.95 2.06 -21.86
C GLN A 101 5.51 3.43 -22.38
N ILE A 102 6.06 4.52 -21.84
CA ILE A 102 5.79 5.88 -22.33
C ILE A 102 6.37 6.06 -23.73
N LYS A 103 7.57 5.52 -24.01
CA LYS A 103 8.16 5.54 -25.35
C LYS A 103 7.25 4.84 -26.37
N ASP A 104 6.79 3.63 -26.05
CA ASP A 104 5.94 2.83 -26.92
C ASP A 104 4.59 3.55 -27.16
N ALA A 105 4.00 4.13 -26.11
CA ALA A 105 2.76 4.90 -26.20
C ALA A 105 2.90 6.20 -27.04
N ILE A 106 4.03 6.90 -26.94
CA ILE A 106 4.34 8.06 -27.80
C ILE A 106 4.53 7.63 -29.24
N GLY A 107 5.16 6.47 -29.50
CA GLY A 107 5.27 5.91 -30.84
C GLY A 107 3.89 5.75 -31.50
N VAL A 108 2.95 5.13 -30.79
CA VAL A 108 1.55 4.97 -31.27
C VAL A 108 0.88 6.32 -31.51
N LEU A 109 1.08 7.31 -30.63
CA LEU A 109 0.51 8.66 -30.81
C LEU A 109 1.11 9.37 -32.03
N ASN A 110 2.41 9.17 -32.28
CA ASN A 110 3.10 9.76 -33.42
C ASN A 110 2.63 9.15 -34.75
N ASP A 111 2.44 7.83 -34.80
CA ASP A 111 1.90 7.13 -35.98
C ASP A 111 0.48 7.61 -36.32
N ASN A 112 -0.30 7.99 -35.31
CA ASN A 112 -1.64 8.57 -35.48
C ASN A 112 -1.63 10.11 -35.65
N SER A 113 -0.45 10.72 -35.82
CA SER A 113 -0.28 12.19 -35.93
C SER A 113 -0.90 12.99 -34.77
N ALA A 114 -1.10 12.35 -33.62
CA ALA A 114 -1.87 12.83 -32.47
C ALA A 114 -1.02 13.62 -31.45
N ILE A 115 0.29 13.70 -31.65
CA ILE A 115 1.24 14.37 -30.76
C ILE A 115 2.33 15.07 -31.57
N ASP A 116 3.02 16.05 -30.97
CA ASP A 116 4.24 16.64 -31.53
C ASP A 116 5.41 15.62 -31.46
N PRO A 117 6.08 15.30 -32.60
CA PRO A 117 7.22 14.39 -32.64
C PRO A 117 8.38 14.78 -31.71
N ALA A 118 8.51 16.06 -31.34
CA ALA A 118 9.58 16.55 -30.48
C ALA A 118 9.39 16.22 -28.98
N VAL A 119 8.19 15.77 -28.56
CA VAL A 119 7.86 15.50 -27.14
C VAL A 119 8.86 14.55 -26.49
N TRP A 120 9.17 13.45 -27.18
CA TRP A 120 10.02 12.40 -26.60
C TRP A 120 11.41 12.93 -26.22
N GLY A 121 12.02 13.78 -27.07
CA GLY A 121 13.32 14.37 -26.80
C GLY A 121 13.33 15.25 -25.54
N GLN A 122 12.19 15.89 -25.23
CA GLN A 122 12.05 16.79 -24.09
C GLN A 122 11.79 16.04 -22.79
N ILE A 123 10.93 15.02 -22.80
CA ILE A 123 10.55 14.30 -21.57
C ILE A 123 11.50 13.15 -21.21
N LYS A 124 12.19 12.55 -22.19
CA LYS A 124 13.06 11.38 -21.98
C LYS A 124 14.12 11.59 -20.89
N PRO A 125 14.86 12.73 -20.84
CA PRO A 125 15.85 12.95 -19.80
C PRO A 125 15.24 12.89 -18.39
N PHE A 126 14.08 13.51 -18.19
CA PHE A 126 13.38 13.53 -16.90
C PHE A 126 12.89 12.14 -16.51
N LEU A 127 12.33 11.38 -17.47
CA LEU A 127 11.91 9.99 -17.26
C LEU A 127 13.06 9.07 -16.86
N ILE A 128 14.30 9.32 -17.30
CA ILE A 128 15.48 8.55 -16.90
C ILE A 128 16.00 8.99 -15.53
N ILE A 129 15.94 10.30 -15.22
CA ILE A 129 16.38 10.84 -13.93
C ILE A 129 15.53 10.30 -12.78
N ILE A 130 14.23 10.10 -12.98
CA ILE A 130 13.30 9.67 -11.93
C ILE A 130 13.73 8.32 -11.30
N PRO A 131 13.94 7.21 -12.05
CA PRO A 131 14.47 5.97 -11.49
C PRO A 131 15.84 6.14 -10.81
N CYS A 132 16.71 7.02 -11.30
CA CYS A 132 18.00 7.28 -10.64
C CYS A 132 17.83 7.91 -9.25
N VAL A 133 16.91 8.88 -9.12
CA VAL A 133 16.57 9.50 -7.83
C VAL A 133 15.96 8.47 -6.88
N VAL A 134 15.03 7.64 -7.38
CA VAL A 134 14.40 6.58 -6.59
C VAL A 134 15.41 5.53 -6.17
N ALA A 135 16.36 5.15 -7.02
CA ALA A 135 17.42 4.20 -6.68
C ALA A 135 18.29 4.72 -5.53
N MET A 136 18.69 6.00 -5.61
CA MET A 136 19.47 6.64 -4.56
C MET A 136 18.68 6.71 -3.24
N GLY A 137 17.42 7.13 -3.30
CA GLY A 137 16.56 7.19 -2.11
C GLY A 137 16.28 5.80 -1.52
N THR A 138 16.13 4.77 -2.36
CA THR A 138 15.98 3.36 -1.95
C THR A 138 17.21 2.89 -1.16
N LEU A 139 18.42 3.16 -1.67
CA LEU A 139 19.66 2.84 -0.96
C LEU A 139 19.75 3.53 0.40
N LEU A 140 19.46 4.84 0.44
CA LEU A 140 19.44 5.61 1.69
C LEU A 140 18.37 5.08 2.67
N MET A 141 17.18 4.74 2.18
CA MET A 141 16.12 4.15 2.99
C MET A 141 16.55 2.81 3.58
N MET A 142 17.21 1.94 2.82
CA MET A 142 17.70 0.66 3.33
C MET A 142 18.76 0.83 4.42
N ILE A 143 19.69 1.77 4.25
CA ILE A 143 20.71 2.08 5.26
C ILE A 143 20.07 2.57 6.57
N VAL A 144 19.12 3.50 6.48
CA VAL A 144 18.43 4.04 7.65
C VAL A 144 17.49 3.01 8.28
N ALA A 145 16.83 2.18 7.46
CA ALA A 145 15.96 1.11 7.93
C ALA A 145 16.72 0.06 8.76
N TRP A 146 17.98 -0.24 8.40
CA TRP A 146 18.83 -1.13 9.18
C TRP A 146 19.08 -0.59 10.60
N LYS A 147 19.34 0.72 10.74
CA LYS A 147 19.47 1.36 12.06
C LYS A 147 18.15 1.44 12.83
N LEU A 148 17.04 1.69 12.13
CA LEU A 148 15.70 1.69 12.72
C LEU A 148 15.29 0.30 13.22
N TYR A 149 15.71 -0.75 12.53
CA TYR A 149 15.47 -2.13 12.96
C TYR A 149 16.03 -2.37 14.36
N ASP A 150 17.28 -2.00 14.59
CA ASP A 150 17.93 -2.14 15.89
C ASP A 150 17.22 -1.31 16.97
N GLU A 151 16.90 -0.04 16.67
CA GLU A 151 16.23 0.87 17.61
C GLU A 151 14.83 0.37 18.03
N PHE A 152 14.03 -0.09 17.05
CA PHE A 152 12.69 -0.60 17.30
C PHE A 152 12.71 -1.98 17.96
N ALA A 153 13.64 -2.87 17.57
CA ALA A 153 13.82 -4.16 18.22
C ALA A 153 14.17 -4.00 19.70
N TRP A 154 15.03 -3.04 20.04
CA TRP A 154 15.41 -2.71 21.41
C TRP A 154 14.24 -2.11 22.21
N SER A 155 13.46 -1.20 21.60
CA SER A 155 12.25 -0.63 22.23
C SER A 155 11.18 -1.70 22.51
N ILE A 156 11.00 -2.67 21.60
CA ILE A 156 10.05 -3.78 21.76
C ILE A 156 10.52 -4.73 22.87
N TYR A 157 11.82 -5.03 22.93
CA TYR A 157 12.41 -5.83 24.01
C TYR A 157 12.10 -5.19 25.38
N LYS A 158 12.37 -3.89 25.56
CA LYS A 158 12.19 -3.25 26.88
C LYS A 158 10.75 -3.26 27.42
N HIS A 159 9.72 -3.38 26.57
CA HIS A 159 8.31 -3.32 26.98
C HIS A 159 7.58 -4.67 26.92
N ILE A 160 8.10 -5.68 26.20
CA ILE A 160 7.44 -6.98 25.94
C ILE A 160 8.33 -8.16 26.39
N SER A 161 9.25 -7.95 27.36
CA SER A 161 10.30 -8.94 27.68
C SER A 161 9.97 -10.04 28.70
N ALA A 162 8.71 -10.22 29.13
CA ALA A 162 8.39 -11.37 30.00
C ALA A 162 7.82 -12.59 29.25
N ASP A 163 7.15 -12.40 28.10
CA ASP A 163 6.49 -13.50 27.38
C ASP A 163 6.78 -13.49 25.86
N LEU A 164 7.71 -14.36 25.44
CA LEU A 164 8.11 -14.56 24.05
C LEU A 164 6.96 -15.08 23.16
N ARG A 165 6.01 -15.84 23.73
CA ARG A 165 4.87 -16.38 22.97
C ARG A 165 3.92 -15.25 22.59
N MET A 166 3.71 -14.30 23.50
CA MET A 166 2.87 -13.14 23.25
C MET A 166 3.47 -12.19 22.22
N LYS A 167 4.79 -11.94 22.31
CA LYS A 167 5.53 -11.17 21.31
C LYS A 167 5.35 -11.74 19.90
N ARG A 168 5.46 -13.07 19.75
CA ARG A 168 5.30 -13.75 18.44
C ARG A 168 3.88 -13.54 17.86
N ARG A 169 2.85 -13.69 18.69
CA ARG A 169 1.44 -13.50 18.27
C ARG A 169 1.18 -12.06 17.82
N TYR A 170 1.70 -11.09 18.56
CA TYR A 170 1.58 -9.67 18.21
C TYR A 170 2.34 -9.33 16.93
N LEU A 171 3.51 -9.92 16.72
CA LEU A 171 4.29 -9.77 15.49
C LEU A 171 3.52 -10.32 14.28
N THR A 172 2.95 -11.53 14.36
CA THR A 172 2.09 -12.09 13.29
C THR A 172 0.91 -11.17 12.96
N TYR A 173 0.26 -10.60 13.99
CA TYR A 173 -0.80 -9.61 13.78
C TYR A 173 -0.30 -8.36 13.05
N GLN A 174 0.86 -7.83 13.42
CA GLN A 174 1.46 -6.67 12.75
C GLN A 174 1.86 -6.96 11.30
N ILE A 175 2.40 -8.16 11.01
CA ILE A 175 2.67 -8.60 9.63
C ILE A 175 1.37 -8.58 8.83
N TYR A 176 0.32 -9.22 9.36
CA TYR A 176 -0.97 -9.29 8.67
C TYR A 176 -1.53 -7.90 8.35
N ILE A 177 -1.59 -6.99 9.32
CA ILE A 177 -2.07 -5.62 9.09
C ILE A 177 -1.17 -4.84 8.12
N ALA A 178 0.15 -5.08 8.11
CA ALA A 178 1.05 -4.45 7.14
C ALA A 178 0.77 -4.97 5.72
N LEU A 179 0.61 -6.29 5.55
CA LEU A 179 0.26 -6.91 4.27
C LEU A 179 -1.04 -6.34 3.70
N LEU A 180 -2.10 -6.19 4.51
CA LEU A 180 -3.37 -5.59 4.06
C LEU A 180 -3.20 -4.18 3.47
N LYS A 181 -2.25 -3.39 3.97
CA LYS A 181 -1.98 -2.04 3.45
C LYS A 181 -1.24 -2.09 2.11
N PHE A 182 -0.33 -3.03 1.94
CA PHE A 182 0.36 -3.22 0.67
C PHE A 182 -0.60 -3.82 -0.37
N ASP A 183 -1.41 -4.81 0.01
CA ASP A 183 -2.48 -5.39 -0.81
C ASP A 183 -3.40 -4.30 -1.36
N PHE A 184 -3.82 -3.35 -0.51
CA PHE A 184 -4.65 -2.23 -0.96
C PHE A 184 -4.03 -1.47 -2.13
N PHE A 185 -2.74 -1.14 -2.06
CA PHE A 185 -2.06 -0.38 -3.09
C PHE A 185 -1.93 -1.16 -4.40
N PHE A 186 -1.41 -2.39 -4.35
CA PHE A 186 -1.17 -3.17 -5.56
C PHE A 186 -2.48 -3.62 -6.21
N PHE A 187 -3.48 -4.00 -5.40
CA PHE A 187 -4.81 -4.30 -5.94
C PHE A 187 -5.41 -3.08 -6.63
N LEU A 188 -5.45 -1.93 -5.95
CA LEU A 188 -6.02 -0.71 -6.51
C LEU A 188 -5.26 -0.25 -7.76
N GLY A 189 -3.93 -0.32 -7.75
CA GLY A 189 -3.11 0.04 -8.90
C GLY A 189 -3.39 -0.83 -10.12
N PHE A 190 -3.48 -2.15 -9.94
CA PHE A 190 -3.89 -3.06 -10.98
C PHE A 190 -5.30 -2.73 -11.52
N THR A 191 -6.28 -2.56 -10.62
CA THR A 191 -7.67 -2.32 -11.03
C THR A 191 -7.82 -0.99 -11.76
N VAL A 192 -7.18 0.08 -11.30
CA VAL A 192 -7.23 1.40 -11.97
C VAL A 192 -6.60 1.33 -13.36
N GLN A 193 -5.43 0.73 -13.51
CA GLN A 193 -4.81 0.53 -14.82
C GLN A 193 -5.70 -0.29 -15.75
N PHE A 194 -6.24 -1.39 -15.25
CA PHE A 194 -7.09 -2.29 -16.02
C PHE A 194 -8.38 -1.59 -16.50
N VAL A 195 -9.06 -0.86 -15.60
CA VAL A 195 -10.29 -0.14 -15.91
C VAL A 195 -10.07 0.98 -16.92
N VAL A 196 -8.96 1.72 -16.81
CA VAL A 196 -8.72 2.90 -17.66
C VAL A 196 -8.17 2.51 -19.03
N ILE A 197 -7.30 1.49 -19.10
CA ILE A 197 -6.52 1.20 -20.31
C ILE A 197 -7.16 0.07 -21.13
N VAL A 198 -7.64 -0.98 -20.48
CA VAL A 198 -8.05 -2.22 -21.17
C VAL A 198 -9.56 -2.26 -21.38
N THR A 199 -10.34 -1.71 -20.44
CA THR A 199 -11.78 -1.97 -20.46
C THR A 199 -12.54 -0.95 -21.32
N ASN A 200 -13.34 -1.45 -22.26
CA ASN A 200 -14.25 -0.62 -23.03
C ASN A 200 -15.44 -0.15 -22.16
N ARG A 201 -15.83 1.11 -22.31
CA ARG A 201 -16.85 1.77 -21.47
C ARG A 201 -18.24 1.15 -21.56
N HIS A 202 -18.52 0.32 -22.57
CA HIS A 202 -19.83 -0.27 -22.84
C HIS A 202 -19.96 -1.72 -22.38
N ASP A 203 -18.89 -2.34 -21.87
CA ASP A 203 -18.91 -3.74 -21.46
C ASP A 203 -19.36 -3.92 -20.01
N ALA A 204 -20.09 -5.00 -19.72
CA ALA A 204 -20.45 -5.37 -18.34
C ALA A 204 -19.20 -5.56 -17.45
N GLU A 205 -18.08 -5.95 -18.06
CA GLU A 205 -16.77 -6.06 -17.41
C GLU A 205 -16.27 -4.72 -16.83
N PHE A 206 -16.61 -3.58 -17.45
CA PHE A 206 -16.30 -2.24 -16.94
C PHE A 206 -17.02 -1.97 -15.63
N ALA A 207 -18.34 -2.16 -15.60
CA ALA A 207 -19.15 -1.89 -14.41
C ALA A 207 -18.75 -2.82 -13.25
N LEU A 208 -18.53 -4.10 -13.53
CA LEU A 208 -18.09 -5.08 -12.52
C LEU A 208 -16.71 -4.74 -11.96
N THR A 209 -15.75 -4.37 -12.82
CA THR A 209 -14.39 -4.08 -12.36
C THR A 209 -14.31 -2.73 -11.62
N LEU A 210 -15.12 -1.76 -12.03
CA LEU A 210 -15.27 -0.49 -11.31
C LEU A 210 -15.90 -0.71 -9.93
N ALA A 211 -16.92 -1.58 -9.83
CA ALA A 211 -17.52 -1.97 -8.56
C ALA A 211 -16.57 -2.78 -7.67
N ALA A 212 -15.57 -3.46 -8.24
CA ALA A 212 -14.57 -4.21 -7.48
C ALA A 212 -13.72 -3.30 -6.57
N ILE A 213 -13.48 -2.04 -6.95
CA ILE A 213 -12.67 -1.08 -6.15
C ILE A 213 -13.28 -0.84 -4.75
N PRO A 214 -14.55 -0.38 -4.60
CA PRO A 214 -15.14 -0.19 -3.28
C PRO A 214 -15.33 -1.53 -2.55
N VAL A 215 -15.64 -2.61 -3.26
CA VAL A 215 -15.78 -3.95 -2.64
C VAL A 215 -14.47 -4.40 -2.00
N THR A 216 -13.33 -4.23 -2.66
CA THR A 216 -12.04 -4.64 -2.08
C THR A 216 -11.64 -3.79 -0.90
N ILE A 217 -11.91 -2.48 -0.93
CA ILE A 217 -11.75 -1.61 0.25
C ILE A 217 -12.55 -2.15 1.44
N LEU A 218 -13.83 -2.50 1.22
CA LEU A 218 -14.68 -3.06 2.27
C LEU A 218 -14.14 -4.40 2.79
N ILE A 219 -13.67 -5.28 1.91
CA ILE A 219 -13.06 -6.57 2.30
C ILE A 219 -11.83 -6.35 3.17
N LEU A 220 -10.91 -5.45 2.78
CA LEU A 220 -9.69 -5.18 3.54
C LEU A 220 -9.98 -4.52 4.89
N LEU A 221 -10.96 -3.62 4.96
CA LEU A 221 -11.42 -3.03 6.22
C LEU A 221 -12.08 -4.08 7.12
N ALA A 222 -12.95 -4.93 6.56
CA ALA A 222 -13.58 -6.02 7.28
C ALA A 222 -12.54 -7.02 7.81
N ALA A 223 -11.54 -7.36 7.02
CA ALA A 223 -10.40 -8.18 7.42
C ALA A 223 -9.67 -7.60 8.64
N ALA A 224 -9.32 -6.30 8.58
CA ALA A 224 -8.67 -5.61 9.69
C ALA A 224 -9.56 -5.54 10.96
N LEU A 225 -10.88 -5.45 10.80
CA LEU A 225 -11.83 -5.45 11.92
C LEU A 225 -12.01 -6.84 12.53
N PHE A 226 -12.17 -7.89 11.72
CA PHE A 226 -12.38 -9.25 12.19
C PHE A 226 -11.16 -9.82 12.89
N VAL A 227 -9.95 -9.54 12.39
CA VAL A 227 -8.71 -9.93 13.08
C VAL A 227 -8.56 -9.22 14.43
N ARG A 228 -8.98 -7.94 14.54
CA ARG A 228 -8.97 -7.19 15.82
C ARG A 228 -9.99 -7.70 16.83
N ARG A 229 -11.13 -8.20 16.33
CA ARG A 229 -12.20 -8.77 17.16
C ARG A 229 -11.95 -10.23 17.53
N GLU A 230 -10.94 -10.87 16.93
CA GLU A 230 -10.69 -12.32 17.01
C GLU A 230 -11.93 -13.12 16.58
N SER A 231 -12.61 -12.69 15.51
CA SER A 231 -13.80 -13.39 14.96
C SER A 231 -13.36 -14.49 14.00
N SER A 232 -13.42 -15.75 14.44
CA SER A 232 -13.05 -16.91 13.62
C SER A 232 -13.92 -17.03 12.37
N ILE A 233 -15.25 -16.87 12.50
CA ILE A 233 -16.19 -16.94 11.38
C ILE A 233 -15.88 -15.86 10.35
N GLY A 234 -15.69 -14.61 10.81
CA GLY A 234 -15.37 -13.50 9.93
C GLY A 234 -14.05 -13.71 9.18
N MET A 235 -13.03 -14.25 9.86
CA MET A 235 -11.76 -14.56 9.21
C MET A 235 -11.83 -15.71 8.22
N ILE A 236 -12.64 -16.75 8.46
CA ILE A 236 -12.87 -17.83 7.48
C ILE A 236 -13.47 -17.24 6.20
N VAL A 237 -14.50 -16.39 6.32
CA VAL A 237 -15.11 -15.72 5.17
C VAL A 237 -14.08 -14.88 4.41
N ILE A 238 -13.26 -14.10 5.12
CA ILE A 238 -12.18 -13.29 4.50
C ILE A 238 -11.15 -14.15 3.77
N ILE A 239 -10.74 -15.28 4.35
CA ILE A 239 -9.78 -16.20 3.71
C ILE A 239 -10.37 -16.79 2.43
N LEU A 240 -11.65 -17.18 2.43
CA LEU A 240 -12.33 -17.64 1.21
C LEU A 240 -12.37 -16.55 0.14
N LEU A 241 -12.62 -15.30 0.52
CA LEU A 241 -12.56 -14.15 -0.40
C LEU A 241 -11.14 -13.91 -0.93
N TYR A 242 -10.09 -14.14 -0.14
CA TYR A 242 -8.70 -14.07 -0.63
C TYR A 242 -8.39 -15.17 -1.64
N PHE A 243 -8.90 -16.40 -1.44
CA PHE A 243 -8.79 -17.43 -2.47
C PHE A 243 -9.54 -17.07 -3.76
N ALA A 244 -10.71 -16.44 -3.66
CA ALA A 244 -11.41 -15.92 -4.82
C ALA A 244 -10.61 -14.80 -5.53
N ALA A 245 -10.01 -13.89 -4.77
CA ALA A 245 -9.13 -12.85 -5.31
C ALA A 245 -7.88 -13.46 -5.99
N LEU A 246 -7.27 -14.48 -5.38
CA LEU A 246 -6.14 -15.22 -5.96
C LEU A 246 -6.53 -15.83 -7.31
N ALA A 247 -7.68 -16.51 -7.38
CA ALA A 247 -8.20 -17.09 -8.62
C ALA A 247 -8.47 -16.01 -9.69
N TYR A 248 -9.04 -14.87 -9.29
CA TYR A 248 -9.27 -13.73 -10.19
C TYR A 248 -7.96 -13.19 -10.78
N PHE A 249 -6.92 -12.98 -9.97
CA PHE A 249 -5.63 -12.50 -10.47
C PHE A 249 -4.93 -13.52 -11.37
N LEU A 250 -5.03 -14.82 -11.07
CA LEU A 250 -4.51 -15.87 -11.94
C LEU A 250 -5.23 -15.87 -13.30
N PHE A 251 -6.55 -15.77 -13.30
CA PHE A 251 -7.34 -15.65 -14.54
C PHE A 251 -6.96 -14.41 -15.34
N LYS A 252 -6.81 -13.25 -14.68
CA LYS A 252 -6.39 -12.01 -15.34
C LYS A 252 -4.97 -12.10 -15.90
N LEU A 253 -4.05 -12.70 -15.15
CA LEU A 253 -2.69 -12.93 -15.61
C LEU A 253 -2.68 -13.82 -16.86
N TYR A 254 -3.50 -14.87 -16.89
CA TYR A 254 -3.66 -15.69 -18.10
C TYR A 254 -4.21 -14.88 -19.28
N ARG A 255 -5.27 -14.08 -19.06
CA ARG A 255 -5.90 -13.27 -20.11
C ARG A 255 -4.94 -12.25 -20.74
N ILE A 256 -4.03 -11.66 -19.95
CA ILE A 256 -3.00 -10.74 -20.46
C ILE A 256 -2.14 -11.39 -21.56
N TYR A 257 -1.94 -12.71 -21.53
CA TYR A 257 -1.12 -13.45 -22.49
C TYR A 257 -1.93 -14.33 -23.46
N ASP A 258 -3.26 -14.33 -23.37
CA ASP A 258 -4.10 -15.11 -24.28
C ASP A 258 -4.16 -14.47 -25.66
N LYS A 259 -4.06 -15.29 -26.71
CA LYS A 259 -3.97 -14.83 -28.11
C LYS A 259 -5.17 -13.99 -28.54
N ASN A 260 -6.35 -14.28 -28.01
CA ASN A 260 -7.59 -13.61 -28.42
C ASN A 260 -7.70 -12.20 -27.84
N THR A 261 -7.08 -11.93 -26.69
CA THR A 261 -7.23 -10.64 -25.99
C THR A 261 -5.92 -9.85 -25.89
N TYR A 262 -4.78 -10.46 -26.23
CA TYR A 262 -3.44 -9.89 -26.18
C TYR A 262 -3.33 -8.45 -26.71
N GLN A 263 -4.01 -8.15 -27.83
CA GLN A 263 -3.97 -6.82 -28.47
C GLN A 263 -4.52 -5.71 -27.57
N GLU A 264 -5.51 -6.00 -26.73
CA GLU A 264 -6.12 -5.03 -25.81
C GLU A 264 -5.17 -4.65 -24.67
N TYR A 265 -4.25 -5.56 -24.31
CA TYR A 265 -3.33 -5.37 -23.18
C TYR A 265 -1.97 -4.80 -23.60
N LEU A 266 -1.67 -4.77 -24.90
CA LEU A 266 -0.31 -4.53 -25.41
C LEU A 266 0.35 -3.27 -24.85
N GLN A 267 -0.41 -2.18 -24.68
CA GLN A 267 0.08 -0.91 -24.14
C GLN A 267 0.43 -0.96 -22.64
N ALA A 268 -0.29 -1.77 -21.87
CA ALA A 268 -0.14 -1.88 -20.42
C ALA A 268 0.36 -3.24 -19.95
N GLN A 269 0.79 -4.11 -20.86
CA GLN A 269 1.12 -5.50 -20.57
C GLN A 269 2.20 -5.59 -19.48
N ARG A 270 3.30 -4.86 -19.65
CA ARG A 270 4.46 -4.91 -18.72
C ARG A 270 4.05 -4.46 -17.31
N SER A 271 3.36 -3.32 -17.19
CA SER A 271 2.88 -2.81 -15.90
C SER A 271 1.81 -3.69 -15.27
N LEU A 272 0.83 -4.17 -16.04
CA LEU A 272 -0.25 -5.02 -15.53
C LEU A 272 0.28 -6.37 -15.05
N THR A 273 1.21 -6.99 -15.78
CA THR A 273 1.90 -8.21 -15.34
C THR A 273 2.68 -7.95 -14.06
N PHE A 274 3.43 -6.85 -13.98
CA PHE A 274 4.20 -6.49 -12.78
C PHE A 274 3.30 -6.38 -11.54
N PHE A 275 2.20 -5.62 -11.64
CA PHE A 275 1.24 -5.49 -10.55
C PHE A 275 0.54 -6.82 -10.22
N ALA A 276 0.14 -7.60 -11.22
CA ALA A 276 -0.52 -8.89 -11.01
C ALA A 276 0.39 -9.89 -10.28
N VAL A 277 1.66 -10.01 -10.70
CA VAL A 277 2.62 -10.94 -10.08
C VAL A 277 2.90 -10.56 -8.63
N ILE A 278 3.14 -9.27 -8.34
CA ILE A 278 3.33 -8.81 -6.96
C ILE A 278 2.08 -9.06 -6.12
N THR A 279 0.90 -8.75 -6.67
CA THR A 279 -0.38 -8.97 -5.95
C THR A 279 -0.61 -10.45 -5.65
N LEU A 280 -0.28 -11.36 -6.57
CA LEU A 280 -0.36 -12.80 -6.33
C LEU A 280 0.55 -13.23 -5.16
N VAL A 281 1.80 -12.76 -5.14
CA VAL A 281 2.75 -13.05 -4.06
C VAL A 281 2.23 -12.51 -2.72
N LEU A 282 1.75 -11.27 -2.70
CA LEU A 282 1.23 -10.65 -1.48
C LEU A 282 -0.03 -11.36 -0.99
N ILE A 283 -0.99 -11.70 -1.85
CA ILE A 283 -2.20 -12.45 -1.45
C ILE A 283 -1.83 -13.80 -0.83
N VAL A 284 -0.88 -14.54 -1.40
CA VAL A 284 -0.42 -15.82 -0.81
C VAL A 284 0.16 -15.58 0.59
N MET A 285 1.03 -14.57 0.75
CA MET A 285 1.56 -14.20 2.07
C MET A 285 0.44 -13.78 3.03
N THR A 286 -0.57 -13.05 2.56
CA THR A 286 -1.72 -12.60 3.35
C THR A 286 -2.59 -13.77 3.81
N ILE A 287 -2.85 -14.76 2.96
CA ILE A 287 -3.59 -15.98 3.31
C ILE A 287 -2.84 -16.75 4.40
N ILE A 288 -1.54 -16.97 4.23
CA ILE A 288 -0.71 -17.68 5.23
C ILE A 288 -0.77 -16.95 6.58
N ASN A 289 -0.58 -15.63 6.59
CA ASN A 289 -0.62 -14.83 7.81
C ASN A 289 -2.03 -14.75 8.42
N ALA A 290 -3.09 -14.78 7.61
CA ALA A 290 -4.47 -14.86 8.09
C ALA A 290 -4.73 -16.17 8.85
N CYS A 291 -4.29 -17.31 8.30
CA CYS A 291 -4.37 -18.61 8.96
C CYS A 291 -3.56 -18.63 10.27
N MET A 292 -2.34 -18.08 10.26
CA MET A 292 -1.51 -17.97 11.47
C MET A 292 -2.16 -17.07 12.53
N CYS A 293 -2.79 -15.95 12.13
CA CYS A 293 -3.55 -15.10 13.05
C CYS A 293 -4.71 -15.89 13.68
N MET A 294 -5.50 -16.61 12.88
CA MET A 294 -6.64 -17.38 13.36
C MET A 294 -6.24 -18.47 14.35
N HIS A 295 -5.14 -19.20 14.09
CA HIS A 295 -4.61 -20.20 15.02
C HIS A 295 -4.14 -19.59 16.36
N ASN A 296 -3.90 -18.27 16.40
CA ASN A 296 -3.49 -17.55 17.59
C ASN A 296 -4.65 -16.88 18.35
N PHE A 297 -5.89 -16.98 17.87
CA PHE A 297 -7.07 -16.39 18.53
C PHE A 297 -7.35 -16.99 19.90
N HIS A 298 -7.98 -16.19 20.77
CA HIS A 298 -8.35 -16.54 22.15
C HIS A 298 -7.18 -16.84 23.09
N LYS A 299 -5.92 -16.67 22.63
CA LYS A 299 -4.72 -16.86 23.46
C LYS A 299 -4.26 -15.55 24.12
N GLY A 300 -5.20 -14.64 24.42
CA GLY A 300 -4.97 -13.42 25.18
C GLY A 300 -4.50 -12.18 24.40
N LEU A 301 -4.43 -12.20 23.06
CA LEU A 301 -3.87 -11.11 22.23
C LEU A 301 -4.72 -9.82 22.21
N LYS A 302 -6.04 -9.98 22.36
CA LYS A 302 -7.05 -8.93 22.32
C LYS A 302 -6.77 -7.64 23.13
N PRO A 303 -6.30 -7.68 24.40
CA PRO A 303 -6.05 -6.47 25.20
C PRO A 303 -4.85 -5.65 24.69
N HIS A 304 -3.82 -6.29 24.13
CA HIS A 304 -2.63 -5.61 23.60
C HIS A 304 -2.88 -4.97 22.25
N VAL A 305 -3.73 -5.57 21.41
CA VAL A 305 -4.17 -4.99 20.13
C VAL A 305 -5.12 -3.82 20.33
N ASN A 306 -6.02 -3.90 21.34
CA ASN A 306 -7.00 -2.86 21.65
C ASN A 306 -6.53 -1.85 22.71
N ARG A 307 -5.21 -1.61 22.84
CA ARG A 307 -4.60 -0.84 23.94
C ARG A 307 -5.22 0.55 24.21
N LYS A 308 -5.81 1.21 23.20
CA LYS A 308 -6.59 2.47 23.40
C LYS A 308 -7.89 2.26 24.16
N LYS A 309 -8.59 1.14 23.92
CA LYS A 309 -9.81 0.76 24.62
C LYS A 309 -9.50 0.25 26.02
N ALA A 310 -8.44 -0.55 26.17
CA ALA A 310 -7.99 -1.03 27.48
C ALA A 310 -7.53 0.09 28.41
N ARG A 311 -6.84 1.13 27.89
CA ARG A 311 -6.48 2.32 28.68
C ARG A 311 -7.71 3.17 29.04
N LYS A 312 -8.67 3.36 28.13
CA LYS A 312 -9.94 4.03 28.42
C LYS A 312 -10.81 3.24 29.41
N GLU A 313 -10.80 1.92 29.34
CA GLU A 313 -11.48 1.05 30.29
C GLU A 313 -10.78 1.11 31.66
N ALA A 314 -9.45 1.07 31.71
CA ALA A 314 -8.69 1.27 32.96
C ALA A 314 -8.95 2.66 33.58
N GLU A 315 -8.91 3.74 32.78
CA GLU A 315 -9.27 5.10 33.22
C GLU A 315 -10.71 5.14 33.77
N LYS A 316 -11.68 4.51 33.09
CA LYS A 316 -13.07 4.39 33.58
C LYS A 316 -13.20 3.56 34.86
N THR A 317 -12.46 2.46 35.00
CA THR A 317 -12.50 1.63 36.22
C THR A 317 -11.85 2.38 37.39
N THR A 318 -10.79 3.15 37.16
CA THR A 318 -10.19 4.02 38.18
C THR A 318 -11.15 5.13 38.60
N GLU A 319 -11.84 5.79 37.66
CA GLU A 319 -12.88 6.79 37.96
C GLU A 319 -14.07 6.19 38.73
N LEU A 320 -14.54 5.00 38.33
CA LEU A 320 -15.65 4.31 39.02
C LEU A 320 -15.26 3.90 40.44
N SER A 321 -14.05 3.37 40.65
CA SER A 321 -13.54 3.04 41.98
C SER A 321 -13.35 4.27 42.87
N SER A 322 -12.93 5.40 42.31
CA SER A 322 -12.81 6.67 43.06
C SER A 322 -14.15 7.26 43.49
N ASN A 323 -15.21 7.04 42.70
CA ASN A 323 -16.56 7.49 43.03
C ASN A 323 -17.22 6.62 44.11
N ILE A 324 -16.84 5.34 44.21
CA ILE A 324 -17.36 4.42 45.24
C ILE A 324 -16.68 4.67 46.60
N THR A 325 -15.39 4.99 46.63
CA THR A 325 -14.69 5.33 47.90
C THR A 325 -15.07 6.71 48.45
N GLY A 326 -15.60 7.61 47.62
CA GLY A 326 -16.14 8.91 48.06
C GLY A 326 -17.53 8.86 48.72
N GLN A 327 -18.16 7.68 48.77
CA GLN A 327 -19.54 7.50 49.26
C GLN A 327 -19.65 6.71 50.58
N VAL A 328 -18.56 6.45 51.29
CA VAL A 328 -18.63 5.85 52.64
C VAL A 328 -18.90 6.99 53.63
N PRO A 329 -20.10 7.08 54.25
CA PRO A 329 -20.33 8.06 55.30
C PRO A 329 -19.45 7.66 56.48
N ASN A 330 -18.61 8.59 56.93
CA ASN A 330 -17.77 8.39 58.10
C ASN A 330 -18.70 8.25 59.33
N ARG A 331 -19.02 7.01 59.71
CA ARG A 331 -19.82 6.71 60.89
C ARG A 331 -18.96 7.03 62.10
N MET A 332 -19.07 8.26 62.61
CA MET A 332 -18.52 8.63 63.92
C MET A 332 -19.18 7.71 64.97
N MET A 333 -18.40 6.79 65.52
CA MET A 333 -18.67 6.25 66.85
C MET A 333 -17.96 7.19 67.83
N ILE A 334 -18.75 7.77 68.73
CA ILE A 334 -18.28 8.34 70.00
C ILE A 334 -19.25 7.80 71.07
N ASP A 335 -18.66 7.40 72.20
CA ASP A 335 -19.22 6.75 73.40
C ASP A 335 -20.63 7.19 73.84
#